data_AF-A0A7S2LPW9-F1
#
_entry.id   AF-A0A7S2LPW9-F1
#
_cell.length_a   1.000
_cell.length_b   1.000
_cell.length_c   1.000
_cell.angle_alpha   90.00
_cell.angle_beta   90.00
_cell.angle_gamma   90.00
#
_symmetry.space_group_name_H-M   'P 1'
#
loop_
_entity.id
_entity.type
_entity.pdbx_description
1 polymer ?
#
loop_
_entity_poly.entity_id
_entity_poly.type
_entity_poly.pdbx_seq_one_letter_code
_entity_poly.pdbx_strand_id
1 'polypeptide(L)'
;MASYFKSLSDDMEKVAHVLEDGYQILSGAATQMGEASSSNIHAADSTAADFDGDEDINLEDFEEYGSPLMGMADSVMSDIMSYQVGPQTPTEQIQAFKAAITWSEPFIQCLLAFQAVVIITAIALTKKGGLYTRMGFMIILAIIVRLAERLNVMGNSRWKEFATQNYFDRGGIFIGIMLCAPLLCVCFGMLFAMFREANTLLVDVKAMKIKAQQEQQQKKKKSKEEEKKRRKKKD
;
A
#
# COMPACT_ATOMS: atom_id res chain seq x y z
N MET A 1 24.73 -18.75 -22.66
CA MET A 1 23.89 -18.62 -21.44
C MET A 1 24.67 -18.28 -20.17
N ALA A 2 25.82 -18.91 -19.88
CA ALA A 2 26.58 -18.61 -18.64
C ALA A 2 27.14 -17.17 -18.57
N SER A 3 27.52 -16.58 -19.70
CA SER A 3 28.03 -15.21 -19.78
C SER A 3 26.95 -14.14 -19.50
N TYR A 4 25.71 -14.36 -19.93
CA TYR A 4 24.59 -13.45 -19.64
C TYR A 4 24.21 -13.44 -18.17
N PHE A 5 24.24 -14.60 -17.51
CA PHE A 5 23.97 -14.68 -16.07
C PHE A 5 25.05 -13.99 -15.22
N LYS A 6 26.31 -14.06 -15.67
CA LYS A 6 27.41 -13.36 -14.99
C LYS A 6 27.28 -11.84 -15.14
N SER A 7 27.01 -11.36 -16.35
CA SER A 7 26.74 -9.94 -16.60
C SER A 7 25.57 -9.42 -15.76
N LEU A 8 24.48 -10.20 -15.65
CA LEU A 8 23.31 -9.80 -14.87
C LEU A 8 23.60 -9.73 -13.36
N SER A 9 24.46 -10.63 -12.86
CA SER A 9 24.91 -10.63 -11.46
C SER A 9 25.78 -9.41 -11.17
N ASP A 10 26.74 -9.13 -12.06
CA ASP A 10 27.67 -8.01 -11.93
C ASP A 10 26.93 -6.66 -12.02
N ASP A 11 25.86 -6.58 -12.83
CA ASP A 11 25.02 -5.38 -12.92
C ASP A 11 24.09 -5.20 -11.70
N MET A 12 23.61 -6.30 -11.10
CA MET A 12 22.81 -6.26 -9.88
C MET A 12 23.61 -5.78 -8.67
N GLU A 13 24.88 -6.20 -8.56
CA GLU A 13 25.79 -5.74 -7.50
C GLU A 13 26.09 -4.23 -7.62
N LYS A 14 26.25 -3.71 -8.84
CA LYS A 14 26.42 -2.26 -9.06
C LYS A 14 25.20 -1.46 -8.63
N VAL A 15 23.99 -1.95 -8.93
CA VAL A 15 22.75 -1.26 -8.54
C VAL A 15 22.58 -1.27 -7.03
N ALA A 16 22.93 -2.37 -6.36
CA ALA A 16 22.89 -2.46 -4.90
C ALA A 16 23.84 -1.45 -4.24
N HIS A 17 25.07 -1.32 -4.75
CA HIS A 17 26.04 -0.33 -4.23
C HIS A 17 25.56 1.12 -4.43
N VAL A 18 24.98 1.46 -5.58
CA VAL A 18 24.45 2.81 -5.83
C VAL A 18 23.26 3.13 -4.92
N LEU A 19 22.45 2.14 -4.56
CA LEU A 19 21.35 2.27 -3.62
C LEU A 19 21.83 2.49 -2.18
N GLU A 20 22.86 1.75 -1.77
CA GLU A 20 23.49 1.90 -0.45
C GLU A 20 24.14 3.28 -0.30
N ASP A 21 24.85 3.75 -1.33
CA ASP A 21 25.47 5.08 -1.37
C ASP A 21 24.40 6.18 -1.34
N GLY A 22 23.30 6.02 -2.08
CA GLY A 22 22.17 6.94 -2.05
C GLY A 22 21.48 7.00 -0.69
N TYR A 23 21.38 5.86 0.00
CA TYR A 23 20.80 5.78 1.35
C TYR A 23 21.68 6.47 2.40
N GLN A 24 23.00 6.30 2.33
CA GLN A 24 23.95 6.96 3.25
C GLN A 24 24.00 8.48 3.06
N ILE A 25 23.85 8.96 1.82
CA ILE A 25 23.76 10.41 1.54
C ILE A 25 22.46 10.97 2.11
N LEU A 26 21.33 10.25 1.98
CA LEU A 26 20.04 10.71 2.49
C LEU A 26 19.99 10.71 4.03
N SER A 27 20.55 9.68 4.67
CA SER A 27 20.60 9.57 6.13
C SER A 27 21.60 10.57 6.75
N GLY A 28 22.74 10.80 6.09
CA GLY A 28 23.71 11.83 6.46
C GLY A 28 23.15 13.25 6.34
N ALA A 29 22.39 13.52 5.28
CA ALA A 29 21.72 14.82 5.08
C ALA A 29 20.59 15.06 6.09
N ALA A 30 19.84 14.01 6.47
CA ALA A 30 18.81 14.09 7.50
C ALA A 30 19.39 14.39 8.90
N THR A 31 20.59 13.89 9.19
CA THR A 31 21.26 14.11 10.47
C THR A 31 21.78 15.56 10.60
N GLN A 32 22.24 16.19 9.52
CA GLN A 32 22.65 17.61 9.53
C GLN A 32 21.48 18.61 9.61
N MET A 33 20.29 18.27 9.13
CA MET A 33 19.10 19.14 9.28
C MET A 33 18.50 19.13 10.69
N GLY A 34 18.79 18.12 11.51
CA GLY A 34 18.32 18.03 12.89
C GLY A 34 19.05 18.95 13.88
N GLU A 35 20.31 19.31 13.62
CA GLU A 35 21.13 20.11 14.54
C GLU A 35 21.03 21.64 14.31
N ALA A 36 20.48 22.10 13.17
CA ALA A 36 20.41 23.53 12.85
C ALA A 36 19.19 24.26 13.46
N SER A 37 18.26 23.56 14.14
CA SER A 37 17.00 24.15 14.62
C SER A 37 16.93 24.40 16.14
N SER A 38 18.01 24.18 16.90
CA SER A 38 18.02 24.36 18.36
C SER A 38 18.76 25.60 18.89
N SER A 39 19.22 26.52 18.04
CA SER A 39 19.94 27.72 18.51
C SER A 39 19.36 29.01 17.94
N ASN A 40 18.22 29.44 18.48
CA ASN A 40 17.88 30.87 18.62
C ASN A 40 16.44 31.00 19.14
N ILE A 41 16.25 31.21 20.44
CA ILE A 41 15.38 32.27 20.99
C ILE A 41 15.86 32.58 22.42
N HIS A 42 16.64 33.65 22.59
CA HIS A 42 16.72 34.38 23.86
C HIS A 42 17.01 35.86 23.60
N ALA A 43 16.42 36.71 24.47
CA ALA A 43 16.51 38.18 24.60
C ALA A 43 15.55 38.95 23.68
N ALA A 44 14.79 39.97 24.10
CA ALA A 44 14.64 40.75 25.35
C ALA A 44 13.18 41.32 25.33
N ASP A 45 12.57 42.01 26.30
CA ASP A 45 13.05 43.00 27.26
C ASP A 45 11.89 43.41 28.23
N SER A 46 12.27 43.92 29.42
CA SER A 46 11.66 44.84 30.40
C SER A 46 10.11 44.90 30.61
N THR A 47 9.55 45.07 31.82
CA THR A 47 10.00 45.88 32.97
C THR A 47 9.25 45.43 34.24
N ALA A 48 9.97 45.32 35.36
CA ALA A 48 9.40 45.17 36.69
C ALA A 48 9.11 46.56 37.32
N ALA A 49 8.03 46.65 38.07
CA ALA A 49 7.82 47.68 39.09
C ALA A 49 7.22 47.00 40.33
N ASP A 50 7.94 47.17 41.44
CA ASP A 50 7.72 46.60 42.77
C ASP A 50 6.39 47.02 43.42
N PHE A 51 5.81 46.13 44.24
CA PHE A 51 5.24 46.52 45.54
C PHE A 51 5.06 45.30 46.47
N ASP A 52 5.73 45.37 47.63
CA ASP A 52 5.72 44.46 48.78
C ASP A 52 4.37 44.36 49.50
N GLY A 53 4.14 43.26 50.22
CA GLY A 53 3.15 43.21 51.29
C GLY A 53 2.76 41.79 51.70
N ASP A 54 3.46 41.25 52.69
CA ASP A 54 3.14 40.03 53.43
C ASP A 54 1.70 40.01 53.97
N GLU A 55 1.01 38.88 53.87
CA GLU A 55 0.09 38.40 54.92
C GLU A 55 -0.23 36.90 54.71
N ASP A 56 0.23 36.08 55.65
CA ASP A 56 -0.05 34.65 55.77
C ASP A 56 -1.56 34.40 55.92
N ILE A 57 -2.16 33.58 55.05
CA ILE A 57 -3.47 32.96 55.33
C ILE A 57 -3.41 31.45 55.05
N ASN A 58 -3.80 30.74 56.10
CA ASN A 58 -3.69 29.33 56.38
C ASN A 58 -4.26 28.42 55.27
N LEU A 59 -3.52 27.35 54.96
CA LEU A 59 -3.74 26.41 53.84
C LEU A 59 -4.73 25.27 54.18
N GLU A 60 -5.49 25.41 55.26
CA GLU A 60 -6.40 24.39 55.77
C GLU A 60 -7.72 25.04 56.17
N ASP A 61 -8.57 25.33 55.18
CA ASP A 61 -10.03 25.40 55.29
C ASP A 61 -10.55 26.10 54.04
N PHE A 62 -11.02 25.32 53.05
CA PHE A 62 -12.26 25.54 52.28
C PHE A 62 -12.23 24.72 50.97
N GLU A 63 -12.09 23.40 51.09
CA GLU A 63 -12.49 22.43 50.06
C GLU A 63 -14.03 22.39 49.93
N GLU A 64 -14.73 23.47 49.61
CA GLU A 64 -16.19 23.32 49.41
C GLU A 64 -16.87 24.41 48.61
N TYR A 65 -16.40 24.78 47.42
CA TYR A 65 -17.31 25.34 46.40
C TYR A 65 -16.76 25.03 45.01
N GLY A 66 -17.05 23.82 44.53
CA GLY A 66 -17.00 23.55 43.09
C GLY A 66 -17.92 24.54 42.41
N SER A 67 -17.34 25.47 41.64
CA SER A 67 -18.10 26.57 41.06
C SER A 67 -19.18 25.98 40.13
N PRO A 68 -20.47 26.31 40.29
CA PRO A 68 -21.53 25.86 39.38
C PRO A 68 -21.23 26.19 37.91
N LEU A 69 -20.42 27.23 37.70
CA LEU A 69 -19.95 27.70 36.41
C LEU A 69 -18.91 26.76 35.78
N MET A 70 -18.09 26.07 36.57
CA MET A 70 -17.15 25.04 36.09
C MET A 70 -17.92 23.80 35.62
N GLY A 71 -18.94 23.37 36.37
CA GLY A 71 -19.82 22.27 35.97
C GLY A 71 -20.69 22.59 34.75
N MET A 72 -21.10 23.86 34.60
CA MET A 72 -21.74 24.32 33.37
C MET A 72 -20.74 24.37 32.22
N ALA A 73 -19.54 24.95 32.40
CA ALA A 73 -18.50 25.02 31.38
C ALA A 73 -18.08 23.61 30.91
N ASP A 74 -17.91 22.65 31.82
CA ASP A 74 -17.61 21.27 31.49
C ASP A 74 -18.76 20.57 30.77
N SER A 75 -20.02 20.88 31.10
CA SER A 75 -21.16 20.29 30.39
C SER A 75 -21.35 20.89 28.99
N VAL A 76 -21.19 22.20 28.78
CA VAL A 76 -21.20 22.78 27.42
C VAL A 76 -19.95 22.37 26.63
N MET A 77 -18.77 22.28 27.25
CA MET A 77 -17.56 21.80 26.60
C MET A 77 -17.68 20.32 26.24
N SER A 78 -18.26 19.51 27.12
CA SER A 78 -18.58 18.09 26.84
C SER A 78 -19.61 17.95 25.74
N ASP A 79 -20.66 18.77 25.71
CA ASP A 79 -21.67 18.78 24.64
C ASP A 79 -21.07 19.26 23.31
N ILE A 80 -20.23 20.31 23.31
CA ILE A 80 -19.52 20.82 22.13
C ILE A 80 -18.50 19.79 21.62
N MET A 81 -17.76 19.14 22.51
CA MET A 81 -16.86 18.04 22.14
C MET A 81 -17.64 16.83 21.61
N SER A 82 -18.80 16.50 22.19
CA SER A 82 -19.67 15.43 21.70
C SER A 82 -20.28 15.76 20.32
N TYR A 83 -20.48 17.05 20.03
CA TYR A 83 -20.92 17.54 18.71
C TYR A 83 -19.79 17.60 17.68
N GLN A 84 -18.52 17.73 18.10
CA GLN A 84 -17.35 17.83 17.21
C GLN A 84 -16.65 16.50 16.92
N VAL A 85 -16.99 15.40 17.60
CA VAL A 85 -16.69 14.04 17.14
C VAL A 85 -17.96 13.36 16.67
N GLY A 86 -18.46 13.78 15.51
CA GLY A 86 -19.40 12.95 14.77
C GLY A 86 -18.79 11.55 14.64
N PRO A 87 -19.50 10.47 15.01
CA PRO A 87 -18.97 9.12 14.89
C PRO A 87 -18.82 8.81 13.40
N GLN A 88 -17.68 9.18 12.82
CA GLN A 88 -17.30 8.76 11.47
C GLN A 88 -16.73 7.35 11.58
N THR A 89 -17.49 6.42 12.18
CA THR A 89 -17.11 5.02 12.08
C THR A 89 -17.17 4.67 10.59
N PRO A 90 -16.15 4.03 10.01
CA PRO A 90 -16.13 3.68 8.58
C PRO A 90 -17.39 2.92 8.14
N THR A 91 -18.01 2.21 9.08
CA THR A 91 -19.29 1.51 8.91
C THR A 91 -20.46 2.45 8.63
N GLU A 92 -20.55 3.59 9.32
CA GLU A 92 -21.61 4.59 9.10
C GLU A 92 -21.46 5.27 7.75
N GLN A 93 -20.22 5.57 7.33
CA GLN A 93 -19.95 6.11 5.99
C GLN A 93 -20.35 5.13 4.88
N ILE A 94 -20.05 3.84 5.05
CA ILE A 94 -20.45 2.80 4.09
C ILE A 94 -21.98 2.67 4.04
N GLN A 95 -22.66 2.74 5.18
CA GLN A 95 -24.11 2.67 5.25
C GLN A 95 -24.77 3.88 4.57
N ALA A 96 -24.26 5.08 4.83
CA ALA A 96 -24.71 6.31 4.17
C ALA A 96 -24.48 6.26 2.65
N PHE A 97 -23.30 5.79 2.22
CA PHE A 97 -22.99 5.59 0.81
C PHE A 97 -23.92 4.58 0.14
N LYS A 98 -24.16 3.44 0.79
CA LYS A 98 -25.10 2.42 0.32
C LYS A 98 -26.53 2.96 0.20
N ALA A 99 -26.97 3.79 1.14
CA ALA A 99 -28.31 4.38 1.13
C ALA A 99 -28.47 5.48 0.07
N ALA A 100 -27.41 6.25 -0.20
CA ALA A 100 -27.41 7.30 -1.22
C ALA A 100 -27.44 6.76 -2.67
N ILE A 101 -27.01 5.51 -2.86
CA ILE A 101 -26.97 4.87 -4.18
C ILE A 101 -28.31 4.22 -4.52
N THR A 102 -28.87 4.61 -5.66
CA THR A 102 -30.05 3.94 -6.22
C THR A 102 -29.61 2.66 -6.96
N TRP A 103 -29.55 1.54 -6.25
CA TRP A 103 -29.10 0.24 -6.78
C TRP A 103 -29.95 -0.32 -7.93
N SER A 104 -31.19 0.16 -8.07
CA SER A 104 -32.08 -0.24 -9.18
C SER A 104 -31.83 0.53 -10.47
N GLU A 105 -30.90 1.49 -10.48
CA GLU A 105 -30.64 2.30 -11.66
C GLU A 105 -29.88 1.51 -12.75
N PRO A 106 -30.29 1.57 -14.03
CA PRO A 106 -29.68 0.77 -15.09
C PRO A 106 -28.16 0.98 -15.23
N PHE A 107 -27.68 2.21 -15.05
CA PHE A 107 -26.26 2.53 -15.08
C PHE A 107 -25.46 1.78 -14.00
N ILE A 108 -25.95 1.78 -12.75
CA ILE A 108 -25.31 1.09 -11.63
C ILE A 108 -25.34 -0.42 -11.84
N GLN A 109 -26.44 -0.96 -12.36
CA GLN A 109 -26.53 -2.39 -12.70
C GLN A 109 -25.55 -2.78 -13.80
N CYS A 110 -25.39 -1.95 -14.84
CA CYS A 110 -24.39 -2.17 -15.88
C CYS A 110 -22.96 -2.16 -15.31
N LEU A 111 -22.67 -1.23 -14.38
CA LEU A 111 -21.39 -1.16 -13.70
C LEU A 111 -21.12 -2.42 -12.87
N LEU A 112 -22.10 -2.91 -12.10
CA LEU A 112 -21.99 -4.15 -11.32
C LEU A 112 -21.85 -5.39 -12.21
N ALA A 113 -22.59 -5.45 -13.32
CA ALA A 113 -22.47 -6.54 -14.28
C ALA A 113 -21.08 -6.57 -14.92
N PHE A 114 -20.52 -5.40 -15.27
CA PHE A 114 -19.15 -5.28 -15.74
C PHE A 114 -18.16 -5.81 -14.70
N GLN A 115 -18.31 -5.45 -13.42
CA GLN A 115 -17.47 -5.99 -12.34
C GLN A 115 -17.56 -7.52 -12.25
N ALA A 116 -18.77 -8.07 -12.28
CA ALA A 116 -18.98 -9.51 -12.25
C ALA A 116 -18.27 -10.20 -13.43
N VAL A 117 -18.38 -9.66 -14.64
CA VAL A 117 -17.69 -10.19 -15.83
C VAL A 117 -16.18 -10.13 -15.67
N VAL A 118 -15.62 -9.02 -15.15
CA VAL A 118 -14.18 -8.89 -14.89
C VAL A 118 -13.70 -9.93 -13.88
N ILE A 119 -14.43 -10.12 -12.78
CA ILE A 119 -14.10 -11.10 -11.74
C ILE A 119 -14.16 -12.53 -12.30
N ILE A 120 -15.24 -12.89 -13.01
CA ILE A 120 -15.40 -14.21 -13.62
C ILE A 120 -14.27 -14.46 -14.62
N THR A 121 -13.95 -13.47 -15.45
CA THR A 121 -12.85 -13.56 -16.41
C THR A 121 -11.50 -13.74 -15.70
N ALA A 122 -11.23 -12.97 -14.64
CA ALA A 122 -10.00 -13.10 -13.86
C ALA A 122 -9.84 -14.48 -13.22
N ILE A 123 -10.93 -15.05 -12.68
CA ILE A 123 -10.94 -16.41 -12.12
C ILE A 123 -10.69 -17.43 -13.23
N ALA A 124 -11.36 -17.30 -14.38
CA ALA A 124 -11.17 -18.20 -15.52
C ALA A 124 -9.73 -18.18 -16.03
N LEU A 125 -9.13 -17.00 -16.19
CA LEU A 125 -7.74 -16.81 -16.59
C LEU A 125 -6.77 -17.35 -15.54
N THR A 126 -7.10 -17.25 -14.26
CA THR A 126 -6.27 -17.81 -13.18
C THR A 126 -6.25 -19.34 -13.18
N LYS A 127 -7.35 -19.99 -13.58
CA LYS A 127 -7.45 -21.45 -13.59
C LYS A 127 -6.95 -22.09 -14.89
N LYS A 128 -7.13 -21.42 -16.03
CA LYS A 128 -6.87 -22.00 -17.36
C LYS A 128 -5.95 -21.17 -18.26
N GLY A 129 -5.69 -19.91 -17.89
CA GLY A 129 -4.92 -18.98 -18.73
C GLY A 129 -3.41 -19.15 -18.55
N GLY A 130 -2.67 -18.95 -19.64
CA GLY A 130 -1.22 -18.84 -19.59
C GLY A 130 -0.75 -17.51 -18.98
N LEU A 131 0.52 -17.45 -18.58
CA LEU A 131 1.12 -16.25 -17.97
C LEU A 131 0.95 -14.99 -18.83
N TYR A 132 1.20 -15.09 -20.14
CA TYR A 132 1.09 -13.95 -21.06
C TYR A 132 -0.33 -13.37 -21.12
N THR A 133 -1.36 -14.23 -21.15
CA THR A 133 -2.76 -13.80 -21.16
C THR A 133 -3.15 -13.09 -19.87
N ARG A 134 -2.66 -13.58 -18.72
CA ARG A 134 -2.90 -12.96 -17.41
C ARG A 134 -2.24 -11.58 -17.31
N MET A 135 -0.99 -11.46 -17.75
CA MET A 135 -0.29 -10.18 -17.81
C MET A 135 -0.98 -9.19 -18.76
N GLY A 136 -1.39 -9.64 -19.95
CA GLY A 136 -2.15 -8.81 -20.88
C GLY A 136 -3.46 -8.30 -20.29
N PHE A 137 -4.20 -9.17 -19.59
CA PHE A 137 -5.42 -8.79 -18.90
C PHE A 137 -5.17 -7.76 -17.78
N MET A 138 -4.11 -7.92 -16.98
CA MET A 138 -3.75 -6.93 -15.96
C MET A 138 -3.41 -5.55 -16.57
N ILE A 139 -2.72 -5.52 -17.70
CA ILE A 139 -2.41 -4.28 -18.41
C ILE A 139 -3.71 -3.60 -18.87
N ILE A 140 -4.67 -4.36 -19.40
CA ILE A 140 -5.98 -3.83 -19.78
C ILE A 140 -6.69 -3.24 -18.56
N LEU A 141 -6.71 -3.94 -17.43
CA LEU A 141 -7.30 -3.41 -16.19
C LEU A 141 -6.60 -2.14 -15.71
N ALA A 142 -5.26 -2.07 -15.78
CA ALA A 142 -4.49 -0.89 -15.42
C ALA A 142 -4.81 0.32 -16.32
N ILE A 143 -5.02 0.09 -17.62
CA ILE A 143 -5.46 1.13 -18.55
C ILE A 143 -6.86 1.65 -18.17
N ILE A 144 -7.79 0.76 -17.81
CA ILE A 144 -9.14 1.15 -17.38
C ILE A 144 -9.07 1.99 -16.09
N VAL A 145 -8.27 1.57 -15.11
CA VAL A 145 -8.05 2.35 -13.88
C VAL A 145 -7.43 3.71 -14.19
N ARG A 146 -6.48 3.79 -15.12
CA ARG A 146 -5.87 5.07 -15.53
C ARG A 146 -6.87 6.00 -16.21
N LEU A 147 -7.82 5.44 -16.95
CA LEU A 147 -8.90 6.17 -17.61
C LEU A 147 -10.05 6.54 -16.66
N ALA A 148 -10.10 5.97 -15.45
CA ALA A 148 -11.17 6.20 -14.49
C ALA A 148 -11.37 7.68 -14.16
N GLU A 149 -10.30 8.46 -14.03
CA GLU A 149 -10.35 9.91 -13.82
C GLU A 149 -11.04 10.63 -14.99
N ARG A 150 -10.70 10.25 -16.23
CA ARG A 150 -11.31 10.82 -17.44
C ARG A 150 -12.78 10.44 -17.54
N LEU A 151 -13.10 9.19 -17.24
CA LEU A 151 -14.48 8.69 -17.19
C LEU A 151 -15.29 9.44 -16.13
N ASN A 152 -14.69 9.75 -14.99
CA ASN A 152 -15.35 10.52 -13.92
C ASN A 152 -15.69 11.94 -14.37
N VAL A 153 -14.76 12.65 -15.02
CA VAL A 153 -15.03 14.01 -15.56
C VAL A 153 -16.09 13.98 -16.66
N MET A 154 -16.01 13.00 -17.57
CA MET A 154 -17.01 12.82 -18.61
C MET A 154 -18.40 12.50 -18.02
N GLY A 155 -18.46 11.60 -17.04
CA GLY A 155 -19.69 11.25 -16.33
C GLY A 155 -20.30 12.45 -15.63
N ASN A 156 -19.50 13.27 -14.95
CA ASN A 156 -19.95 14.51 -14.32
C ASN A 156 -20.52 15.52 -15.34
N SER A 157 -20.02 15.54 -16.58
CA SER A 157 -20.54 16.44 -17.62
C SER A 157 -21.85 15.94 -18.28
N ARG A 158 -22.08 14.62 -18.30
CA ARG A 158 -23.15 13.97 -19.08
C ARG A 158 -24.08 13.06 -18.27
N TRP A 159 -24.04 13.15 -16.94
CA TRP A 159 -24.81 12.24 -16.07
C TRP A 159 -26.30 12.17 -16.42
N LYS A 160 -26.91 13.27 -16.87
CA LYS A 160 -28.33 13.33 -17.25
C LYS A 160 -28.72 12.40 -18.40
N GLU A 161 -27.75 11.96 -19.22
CA GLU A 161 -28.01 11.09 -20.37
C GLU A 161 -28.25 9.63 -19.94
N PHE A 162 -27.73 9.21 -18.78
CA PHE A 162 -27.72 7.80 -18.37
C PHE A 162 -28.06 7.56 -16.90
N ALA A 163 -28.10 8.61 -16.07
CA ALA A 163 -28.32 8.54 -14.65
C ALA A 163 -29.38 9.55 -14.17
N THR A 164 -30.10 9.17 -13.12
CA THR A 164 -31.17 10.03 -12.55
C THR A 164 -30.57 11.12 -11.66
N GLN A 165 -29.38 10.87 -11.10
CA GLN A 165 -28.63 11.79 -10.26
C GLN A 165 -27.15 11.80 -10.61
N ASN A 166 -26.46 12.88 -10.24
CA ASN A 166 -25.03 12.98 -10.48
C ASN A 166 -24.23 12.26 -9.40
N TYR A 167 -23.70 11.08 -9.74
CA TYR A 167 -22.83 10.31 -8.85
C TYR A 167 -21.37 10.74 -8.89
N PHE A 168 -20.97 11.55 -9.87
CA PHE A 168 -19.56 11.84 -10.14
C PHE A 168 -19.12 13.09 -9.38
N ASP A 169 -18.07 12.95 -8.58
CA ASP A 169 -17.51 14.01 -7.75
C ASP A 169 -16.14 14.45 -8.25
N ARG A 170 -15.66 15.63 -7.83
CA ARG A 170 -14.33 16.14 -8.24
C ARG A 170 -13.19 15.26 -7.74
N GLY A 171 -13.38 14.56 -6.63
CA GLY A 171 -12.40 13.63 -6.05
C GLY A 171 -12.43 12.23 -6.70
N GLY A 172 -13.45 11.92 -7.50
CA GLY A 172 -13.66 10.62 -8.10
C GLY A 172 -13.89 9.51 -7.07
N ILE A 173 -14.43 9.81 -5.90
CA ILE A 173 -14.70 8.83 -4.83
C ILE A 173 -15.65 7.75 -5.33
N PHE A 174 -16.73 8.13 -6.01
CA PHE A 174 -17.70 7.16 -6.52
C PHE A 174 -17.07 6.15 -7.49
N ILE A 175 -16.36 6.65 -8.51
CA ILE A 175 -15.65 5.81 -9.48
C ILE A 175 -14.50 5.04 -8.80
N GLY A 176 -13.82 5.65 -7.83
CA GLY A 176 -12.78 5.00 -7.04
C GLY A 176 -13.31 3.75 -6.32
N ILE A 177 -14.45 3.86 -5.64
CA ILE A 177 -15.04 2.75 -4.88
C ILE A 177 -15.71 1.73 -5.80
N MET A 178 -16.52 2.17 -6.77
CA MET A 178 -17.35 1.27 -7.58
C MET A 178 -16.60 0.66 -8.78
N LEU A 179 -15.60 1.36 -9.31
CA LEU A 179 -14.79 0.89 -10.44
C LEU A 179 -13.40 0.45 -9.99
N CYS A 180 -12.61 1.34 -9.39
CA CYS A 180 -11.18 1.09 -9.17
C CYS A 180 -10.90 0.09 -8.06
N ALA A 181 -11.56 0.18 -6.90
CA ALA A 181 -11.34 -0.69 -5.76
C ALA A 181 -11.53 -2.19 -6.09
N PRO A 182 -12.67 -2.63 -6.68
CA PRO A 182 -12.82 -4.04 -7.07
C PRO A 182 -11.82 -4.46 -8.15
N LEU A 183 -11.50 -3.60 -9.12
CA LEU A 183 -10.48 -3.89 -10.14
C LEU A 183 -9.10 -4.10 -9.52
N LEU A 184 -8.71 -3.27 -8.56
CA LEU A 184 -7.44 -3.38 -7.84
C LEU A 184 -7.39 -4.65 -6.99
N CYS A 185 -8.49 -5.01 -6.32
CA CYS A 185 -8.58 -6.29 -5.59
C CYS A 185 -8.38 -7.49 -6.53
N VAL A 186 -8.99 -7.45 -7.72
CA VAL A 186 -8.81 -8.50 -8.74
C VAL A 186 -7.36 -8.57 -9.22
N CYS A 187 -6.73 -7.43 -9.53
CA CYS A 187 -5.32 -7.35 -9.90
C CYS A 187 -4.41 -7.91 -8.80
N PHE A 188 -4.66 -7.56 -7.54
CA PHE A 188 -3.90 -8.05 -6.40
C PHE A 188 -4.03 -9.57 -6.25
N GLY A 189 -5.25 -10.11 -6.36
CA GLY A 189 -5.49 -11.55 -6.33
C GLY A 189 -4.75 -12.31 -7.44
N MET A 190 -4.78 -11.79 -8.67
CA MET A 190 -4.03 -12.38 -9.79
C MET A 190 -2.52 -12.28 -9.59
N LEU A 191 -2.01 -11.14 -9.10
CA LEU A 191 -0.60 -10.95 -8.80
C LEU A 191 -0.12 -11.96 -7.76
N PHE A 192 -0.88 -12.18 -6.69
CA PHE A 192 -0.56 -13.17 -5.67
C PHE A 192 -0.54 -14.60 -6.24
N ALA A 193 -1.50 -14.96 -7.09
CA ALA A 193 -1.51 -16.26 -7.75
C ALA A 193 -0.27 -16.47 -8.63
N MET A 194 0.09 -15.47 -9.45
CA MET A 194 1.30 -15.52 -10.28
C MET A 194 2.58 -15.58 -9.44
N PHE A 195 2.63 -14.87 -8.33
CA PHE A 195 3.78 -14.90 -7.42
C PHE A 195 3.98 -16.30 -6.81
N ARG A 196 2.89 -16.98 -6.42
CA ARG A 196 2.97 -18.37 -5.95
C ARG A 196 3.49 -19.31 -7.03
N GLU A 197 2.98 -19.19 -8.25
CA GLU A 197 3.43 -19.99 -9.40
C GLU A 197 4.92 -19.72 -9.73
N ALA A 198 5.36 -18.47 -9.66
CA ALA A 198 6.77 -18.11 -9.86
C ALA A 198 7.68 -18.78 -8.82
N ASN A 199 7.25 -18.81 -7.55
CA ASN A 199 8.00 -19.47 -6.48
C ASN A 199 8.10 -20.99 -6.69
N THR A 200 7.00 -21.65 -7.09
CA THR A 200 7.03 -23.10 -7.38
C THR A 200 7.93 -23.42 -8.57
N LEU A 201 7.85 -22.63 -9.65
CA LEU A 201 8.71 -22.80 -10.82
C LEU A 201 10.20 -22.61 -10.47
N LEU A 202 10.52 -21.62 -9.61
CA LEU A 202 11.89 -21.40 -9.15
C LEU A 202 12.43 -22.60 -8.37
N VAL A 203 11.61 -23.19 -7.48
CA VAL A 203 11.97 -24.38 -6.71
C VAL A 203 12.19 -25.57 -7.63
N ASP A 204 11.30 -25.79 -8.61
CA ASP A 204 11.42 -26.88 -9.58
C ASP A 204 12.68 -26.75 -10.44
N VAL A 205 12.98 -25.54 -10.92
CA VAL A 205 14.21 -25.26 -11.68
C VAL A 205 15.46 -25.52 -10.84
N LYS A 206 15.44 -25.14 -9.55
CA LYS A 206 16.55 -25.45 -8.63
C LYS A 206 16.71 -26.95 -8.44
N ALA A 207 15.62 -27.68 -8.22
CA ALA A 207 15.64 -29.13 -8.07
C ALA A 207 16.19 -29.84 -9.32
N MET A 208 15.76 -29.41 -10.52
CA MET A 208 16.26 -29.93 -11.80
C MET A 208 17.75 -29.66 -12.00
N LYS A 209 18.23 -28.45 -11.66
CA LYS A 209 19.66 -28.12 -11.72
C LYS A 209 20.50 -29.00 -10.81
N ILE A 210 20.05 -29.23 -9.57
CA ILE A 210 20.75 -30.09 -8.61
C ILE A 210 20.81 -31.53 -9.14
N LYS A 211 19.70 -32.07 -9.63
CA LYS A 211 19.65 -33.42 -10.19
C LYS A 211 20.61 -33.58 -11.38
N ALA A 212 20.60 -32.62 -12.31
CA ALA A 212 21.51 -32.63 -13.46
C ALA A 212 23.00 -32.56 -13.05
N GLN A 213 23.32 -31.77 -12.01
CA GLN A 213 24.68 -31.70 -11.47
C GLN A 213 25.10 -33.02 -10.81
N GLN A 214 24.22 -33.67 -10.04
CA GLN A 214 24.50 -34.97 -9.43
C GLN A 214 24.76 -36.06 -10.48
N GLU A 215 23.95 -36.12 -11.54
CA GLU A 215 24.14 -37.07 -12.63
C GLU A 215 25.47 -36.86 -13.38
N GLN A 216 25.85 -35.60 -13.62
CA GLN A 216 27.16 -35.29 -14.22
C GLN A 216 28.32 -35.70 -13.31
N GLN A 217 28.21 -35.49 -12.00
CA GLN A 217 29.22 -35.93 -11.04
C GLN A 217 29.33 -37.46 -10.97
N GLN A 218 28.20 -38.17 -11.00
CA GLN A 218 28.20 -39.63 -11.02
C GLN A 218 28.82 -40.18 -12.31
N LYS A 219 28.50 -39.61 -13.47
CA LYS A 219 29.12 -39.97 -14.75
C LYS A 219 30.63 -39.75 -14.73
N LYS A 220 31.10 -38.59 -14.21
CA LYS A 220 32.53 -38.29 -14.04
C LYS A 220 33.23 -39.25 -13.07
N LYS A 221 32.55 -39.68 -11.99
CA LYS A 221 33.11 -40.66 -11.04
C LYS A 221 33.24 -42.03 -11.69
N LYS A 222 32.21 -42.52 -12.39
CA LYS A 222 32.24 -43.80 -13.11
C LYS A 222 33.33 -43.84 -14.18
N SER A 223 33.44 -42.81 -15.01
CA SER A 223 34.48 -42.75 -16.06
C SER A 223 35.90 -42.73 -15.48
N LYS A 224 36.13 -42.00 -14.37
CA LYS A 224 37.42 -42.05 -13.64
C LYS A 224 37.72 -43.42 -13.05
N GLU A 225 36.70 -44.14 -12.57
CA GLU A 225 36.88 -45.48 -11.99
C GLU A 225 37.18 -46.53 -13.07
N GLU A 226 36.50 -46.46 -14.23
CA GLU A 226 36.78 -47.29 -15.40
C GLU A 226 38.18 -47.05 -15.95
N GLU A 227 38.62 -45.79 -16.02
CA GLU A 227 39.98 -45.43 -16.45
C GLU A 227 41.05 -45.99 -15.49
N LYS A 228 40.83 -45.90 -14.17
CA LYS A 228 41.72 -46.52 -13.17
C LYS A 228 41.80 -48.04 -13.31
N LYS A 229 40.67 -48.71 -13.54
CA LYS A 229 40.63 -50.17 -13.76
C LYS A 229 41.38 -50.57 -15.04
N ARG A 230 41.28 -49.78 -16.11
CA ARG A 230 42.03 -50.01 -17.36
C ARG A 230 43.54 -49.86 -17.17
N ARG A 231 43.99 -48.85 -16.42
CA ARG A 231 45.43 -48.63 -16.15
C ARG A 231 46.05 -49.79 -15.38
N LYS A 232 45.38 -50.28 -14.32
CA LYS A 232 45.86 -51.42 -13.49
C LYS A 232 45.96 -52.77 -14.22
N LYS A 233 45.33 -52.94 -15.39
CA LYS A 233 45.36 -54.20 -16.15
C LYS A 233 46.50 -54.25 -17.17
N LYS A 234 47.26 -53.15 -17.30
CA LYS A 234 48.31 -52.98 -18.32
C LYS A 234 49.72 -53.06 -17.73
N ASP A 235 49.82 -53.04 -16.39
CA ASP A 235 51.02 -53.28 -15.59
C ASP A 235 51.00 -54.73 -15.08
#